data_AF-A0A6C0LQS9-F1
#
_entry.id   AF-A0A6C0LQS9-F1
#
_cell.length_a   1.000
_cell.length_b   1.000
_cell.length_c   1.000
_cell.angle_alpha   90.00
_cell.angle_beta   90.00
_cell.angle_gamma   90.00
#
_symmetry.space_group_name_H-M   'P 1'
#
loop_
_entity.id
_entity.type
_entity.pdbx_description
1 polymer ?
#
loop_
_entity_poly.entity_id
_entity_poly.type
_entity_poly.pdbx_seq_one_letter_code
_entity_poly.pdbx_strand_id
1 'polypeptide(L)'
;MSLFIHVKNQELLWSIIHQTPQFNLVFKSSKNNEPELWFRGHIQQYFQKIQYAQLSPQELNDCNREIITIMVNQLKMFIDNTYTPKIQEPVSSGLNGVNLPFTMDKKQDSYQHSLSERQKEYEQMNSKYTPPPANFSDGKDEAITNMDELILKHKLQREAELKQFAPASVVPPPGNNMLNEPLKLASSNENITLTPDVVVDVPENKPKKVSWSTDNQSPHYLELTKEINVLKECVLNMNEKFTAFQEEIRQLFTQSAAKPVDDVEFNI
;
A
#
# COMPACT_ATOMS: atom_id res chain seq x y z
N MET A 1 26.70 2.17 0.04
CA MET A 1 25.88 1.83 -1.15
C MET A 1 24.54 1.15 -0.82
N SER A 2 24.50 0.06 -0.04
CA SER A 2 23.26 -0.69 0.26
C SER A 2 22.25 0.04 1.17
N LEU A 3 22.66 1.11 1.85
CA LEU A 3 21.84 1.77 2.86
C LEU A 3 20.59 2.47 2.28
N PHE A 4 20.70 3.03 1.06
CA PHE A 4 19.57 3.69 0.41
C PHE A 4 18.48 2.70 -0.02
N ILE A 5 18.89 1.54 -0.55
CA ILE A 5 17.98 0.47 -0.98
C ILE A 5 17.52 -0.44 0.15
N HIS A 6 17.96 -0.19 1.38
CA HIS A 6 17.59 -1.01 2.53
C HIS A 6 16.08 -0.88 2.79
N VAL A 7 15.40 -2.00 3.05
CA VAL A 7 13.94 -2.07 3.23
C VAL A 7 13.45 -1.02 4.23
N LYS A 8 14.07 -0.95 5.42
CA LYS A 8 13.73 0.06 6.44
C LYS A 8 13.81 1.52 5.96
N ASN A 9 14.79 1.85 5.10
CA ASN A 9 14.93 3.21 4.57
C ASN A 9 13.81 3.49 3.56
N GLN A 10 13.49 2.52 2.71
CA GLN A 10 12.39 2.64 1.75
C GLN A 10 11.02 2.73 2.43
N GLU A 11 10.78 1.95 3.49
CA GLU A 11 9.57 2.05 4.32
C GLU A 11 9.43 3.43 4.95
N LEU A 12 10.54 4.00 5.45
CA LEU A 12 10.57 5.37 5.97
C LEU A 12 10.20 6.38 4.87
N LEU A 13 10.86 6.33 3.72
CA LEU A 13 10.58 7.23 2.59
C LEU A 13 9.13 7.13 2.14
N TRP A 14 8.62 5.90 2.01
CA TRP A 14 7.22 5.61 1.67
C TRP A 14 6.27 6.22 2.69
N SER A 15 6.52 6.00 3.98
CA SER A 15 5.66 6.51 5.06
C SER A 15 5.59 8.04 5.06
N ILE A 16 6.72 8.72 4.83
CA ILE A 16 6.78 10.18 4.77
C ILE A 16 5.96 10.70 3.60
N ILE A 17 6.13 10.12 2.41
CA ILE A 17 5.44 10.56 1.20
C ILE A 17 3.94 10.27 1.26
N HIS A 18 3.56 9.09 1.76
CA HIS A 18 2.17 8.68 1.88
C HIS A 18 1.35 9.60 2.81
N GLN A 19 1.98 10.14 3.85
CA GLN A 19 1.35 11.09 4.78
C GLN A 19 1.16 12.48 4.18
N THR A 20 1.78 12.79 3.04
CA THR A 20 1.65 14.12 2.44
C THR A 20 0.25 14.34 1.85
N PRO A 21 -0.35 15.54 1.99
CA PRO A 21 -1.64 15.84 1.39
C PRO A 21 -1.64 15.73 -0.14
N GLN A 22 -0.53 16.08 -0.78
CA GLN A 22 -0.43 16.04 -2.24
C GLN A 22 -0.53 14.61 -2.76
N PHE A 23 0.09 13.66 -2.07
CA PHE A 23 0.03 12.24 -2.43
C PHE A 23 -1.41 11.71 -2.39
N ASN A 24 -2.13 12.00 -1.30
CA ASN A 24 -3.51 11.58 -1.15
C ASN A 24 -4.43 12.20 -2.20
N LEU A 25 -4.19 13.46 -2.60
CA LEU A 25 -4.98 14.12 -3.66
C LEU A 25 -4.75 13.50 -5.04
N VAL A 26 -3.50 13.19 -5.38
CA VAL A 26 -3.14 12.60 -6.68
C VAL A 26 -3.65 11.16 -6.78
N PHE A 27 -3.48 10.37 -5.71
CA PHE A 27 -3.76 8.94 -5.74
C PHE A 27 -5.13 8.54 -5.14
N LYS A 28 -6.00 9.49 -4.77
CA LYS A 28 -7.33 9.22 -4.18
C LYS A 28 -8.18 8.25 -5.02
N SER A 29 -8.09 8.37 -6.33
CA SER A 29 -8.85 7.57 -7.30
C SER A 29 -7.99 6.52 -8.02
N SER A 30 -6.76 6.32 -7.57
CA SER A 30 -5.83 5.37 -8.18
C SER A 30 -6.34 3.94 -8.03
N LYS A 31 -6.08 3.11 -9.04
CA LYS A 31 -6.40 1.68 -9.04
C LYS A 31 -5.13 0.89 -9.31
N ASN A 32 -5.07 -0.37 -8.89
CA ASN A 32 -4.01 -1.32 -9.28
C ASN A 32 -2.56 -0.89 -8.94
N ASN A 33 -2.24 -0.71 -7.66
CA ASN A 33 -0.86 -0.49 -7.17
C ASN A 33 -0.07 0.64 -7.87
N GLU A 34 -0.78 1.60 -8.48
CA GLU A 34 -0.20 2.80 -9.10
C GLU A 34 0.71 3.61 -8.16
N PRO A 35 0.33 3.90 -6.90
CA PRO A 35 1.20 4.66 -6.01
C PRO A 35 2.52 3.92 -5.69
N GLU A 36 2.48 2.60 -5.52
CA GLU A 36 3.66 1.77 -5.28
C GLU A 36 4.57 1.71 -6.51
N LEU A 37 4.00 1.56 -7.71
CA LEU A 37 4.75 1.56 -8.96
C LEU A 37 5.42 2.92 -9.20
N TRP A 38 4.69 4.01 -8.95
CA TRP A 38 5.23 5.37 -9.04
C TRP A 38 6.40 5.58 -8.08
N PHE A 39 6.24 5.20 -6.81
CA PHE A 39 7.31 5.31 -5.82
C PHE A 39 8.52 4.47 -6.19
N ARG A 40 8.32 3.21 -6.60
CA ARG A 40 9.40 2.33 -7.05
C ARG A 40 10.16 2.93 -8.23
N GLY A 41 9.44 3.56 -9.17
CA GLY A 41 10.04 4.27 -10.30
C GLY A 41 11.01 5.37 -9.86
N HIS A 42 10.62 6.18 -8.88
CA HIS A 42 11.49 7.23 -8.32
C HIS A 42 12.69 6.69 -7.57
N ILE A 43 12.49 5.67 -6.73
CA ILE A 43 13.59 5.02 -6.01
C ILE A 43 14.61 4.47 -7.02
N GLN A 44 14.15 3.82 -8.09
CA GLN A 44 15.02 3.28 -9.13
C GLN A 44 15.79 4.37 -9.87
N GLN A 45 15.11 5.43 -10.31
CA GLN A 45 15.74 6.55 -11.02
C GLN A 45 16.78 7.26 -10.15
N TYR A 46 16.47 7.49 -8.88
CA TYR A 46 17.38 8.15 -7.97
C TYR A 46 18.56 7.23 -7.60
N PHE A 47 18.31 5.93 -7.43
CA PHE A 47 19.37 4.94 -7.19
C PHE A 47 20.40 4.92 -8.33
N GLN A 48 19.97 4.98 -9.59
CA GLN A 48 20.88 5.04 -10.74
C GLN A 48 21.83 6.24 -10.70
N LYS A 49 21.40 7.37 -10.10
CA LYS A 49 22.24 8.56 -9.94
C LYS A 49 23.33 8.37 -8.88
N ILE A 50 23.01 7.64 -7.80
CA ILE A 50 23.89 7.46 -6.64
C ILE A 50 24.60 6.10 -6.63
N GLN A 51 24.41 5.26 -7.67
CA GLN A 51 24.87 3.85 -7.69
C GLN A 51 26.38 3.68 -7.50
N TYR A 52 27.18 4.70 -7.84
CA TYR A 52 28.64 4.67 -7.70
C TYR A 52 29.14 5.43 -6.46
N ALA A 53 28.24 6.02 -5.66
CA ALA A 53 28.60 6.79 -4.47
C ALA A 53 28.67 5.90 -3.21
N GLN A 54 29.75 6.05 -2.44
CA GLN A 54 29.83 5.47 -1.10
C GLN A 54 29.15 6.40 -0.10
N LEU A 55 27.84 6.21 0.08
CA LEU A 55 27.03 7.03 0.98
C LEU A 55 27.43 6.85 2.45
N SER A 56 27.90 7.93 3.06
CA SER A 56 27.92 8.16 4.50
C SER A 56 26.48 8.22 5.06
N PRO A 57 26.24 7.92 6.35
CA PRO A 57 24.93 8.11 6.98
C PRO A 57 24.37 9.54 6.84
N GLN A 58 25.23 10.56 6.80
CA GLN A 58 24.80 11.95 6.61
C GLN A 58 24.36 12.18 5.16
N GLU A 59 25.16 11.75 4.20
CA GLU A 59 24.85 11.85 2.76
C GLU A 59 23.58 11.05 2.40
N LEU A 60 23.34 9.93 3.09
CA LEU A 60 22.08 9.17 2.96
C LEU A 60 20.87 10.00 3.36
N ASN A 61 20.96 10.77 4.45
CA ASN A 61 19.86 11.64 4.89
C ASN A 61 19.65 12.79 3.90
N ASP A 62 20.72 13.34 3.34
CA ASP A 62 20.63 14.39 2.32
C ASP A 62 19.98 13.85 1.04
N CYS A 63 20.37 12.65 0.62
CA CYS A 63 19.71 11.93 -0.48
C CYS A 63 18.23 11.66 -0.22
N ASN A 64 17.88 11.23 1.00
CA ASN A 64 16.50 11.00 1.40
C ASN A 64 15.67 12.30 1.34
N ARG A 65 16.23 13.43 1.77
CA ARG A 65 15.57 14.75 1.68
C ARG A 65 15.39 15.20 0.24
N GLU A 66 16.42 15.01 -0.59
CA GLU A 66 16.38 15.38 -2.00
C GLU A 66 15.31 14.60 -2.75
N ILE A 67 15.27 13.27 -2.61
CA ILE A 67 14.28 12.45 -3.31
C ILE A 67 12.85 12.76 -2.86
N ILE A 68 12.63 13.00 -1.56
CA ILE A 68 11.31 13.42 -1.05
C ILE A 68 10.90 14.76 -1.68
N THR A 69 11.83 15.70 -1.79
CA THR A 69 11.58 17.02 -2.40
C THR A 69 11.18 16.87 -3.87
N ILE A 70 11.89 16.03 -4.62
CA ILE A 70 11.57 15.71 -6.02
C ILE A 70 10.17 15.11 -6.13
N MET A 71 9.87 14.09 -5.32
CA MET A 71 8.58 13.41 -5.29
C MET A 71 7.43 14.39 -5.00
N VAL A 72 7.55 15.21 -3.94
CA VAL A 72 6.52 16.19 -3.55
C VAL A 72 6.33 17.25 -4.62
N ASN A 73 7.41 17.75 -5.24
CA ASN A 73 7.31 18.73 -6.30
C ASN A 73 6.60 18.16 -7.53
N GLN A 74 6.85 16.89 -7.88
CA GLN A 74 6.13 16.24 -8.97
C GLN A 74 4.63 16.09 -8.65
N LEU A 75 4.28 15.72 -7.42
CA LEU A 75 2.88 15.64 -6.99
C LEU A 75 2.18 17.00 -7.08
N LYS A 76 2.85 18.08 -6.67
CA LYS A 76 2.33 19.45 -6.84
C LYS A 76 2.10 19.77 -8.32
N MET A 77 3.05 19.44 -9.19
CA MET A 77 2.89 19.64 -10.63
C MET A 77 1.68 18.88 -11.19
N PHE A 78 1.42 17.64 -10.74
CA PHE A 78 0.23 16.91 -11.18
C PHE A 78 -1.07 17.61 -10.76
N ILE A 79 -1.12 18.13 -9.54
CA ILE A 79 -2.27 18.90 -9.05
C ILE A 79 -2.45 20.17 -9.88
N ASP A 80 -1.38 20.95 -10.08
CA ASP A 80 -1.45 22.21 -10.84
C ASP A 80 -1.91 21.98 -12.28
N ASN A 81 -1.45 20.91 -12.93
CA ASN A 81 -1.88 20.55 -14.29
C ASN A 81 -3.33 20.03 -14.37
N THR A 82 -3.88 19.48 -13.28
CA THR A 82 -5.22 18.89 -13.27
C THR A 82 -6.29 19.90 -12.83
N TYR A 83 -5.93 20.91 -12.02
CA TYR A 83 -6.87 21.82 -11.38
C TYR A 83 -6.68 23.30 -11.74
N THR A 84 -5.71 23.66 -12.58
CA THR A 84 -5.71 25.01 -13.17
C THR A 84 -6.80 25.09 -14.25
N PRO A 85 -7.80 25.97 -14.12
CA PRO A 85 -8.65 26.30 -15.25
C PRO A 85 -7.74 26.95 -16.29
N LYS A 86 -7.44 26.23 -17.37
CA LYS A 86 -6.96 26.88 -18.59
C LYS A 86 -8.07 27.85 -19.00
N ILE A 87 -7.88 29.12 -18.70
CA ILE A 87 -8.60 30.20 -19.38
C ILE A 87 -8.10 30.12 -20.83
N GLN A 88 -8.79 29.30 -21.63
CA GLN A 88 -8.57 29.24 -23.06
C GLN A 88 -9.15 30.52 -23.65
N GLU A 89 -8.25 31.41 -24.09
CA GLU A 89 -8.59 32.33 -25.16
C GLU A 89 -9.05 31.53 -26.40
N PRO A 90 -10.04 32.04 -27.15
CA PRO A 90 -10.66 31.28 -28.22
C PRO A 90 -9.73 31.22 -29.44
N VAL A 91 -9.10 30.07 -29.65
CA VAL A 91 -8.51 29.72 -30.95
C VAL A 91 -9.33 28.62 -31.60
N SER A 92 -10.00 29.02 -32.68
CA SER A 92 -10.75 28.19 -33.61
C SER A 92 -9.83 27.24 -34.37
N SER A 93 -10.21 25.95 -34.40
CA SER A 93 -10.22 25.04 -35.58
C SER A 93 -9.69 23.65 -35.25
N GLY A 94 -10.45 22.61 -35.64
CA GLY A 94 -9.92 21.26 -35.85
C GLY A 94 -10.74 20.13 -35.24
N LEU A 95 -11.60 19.52 -36.06
CA LEU A 95 -12.50 18.40 -35.78
C LEU A 95 -11.77 17.11 -35.31
N ASN A 96 -12.26 16.45 -34.25
CA ASN A 96 -12.85 15.09 -34.31
C ASN A 96 -13.14 14.46 -32.91
N GLY A 97 -14.44 14.25 -32.69
CA GLY A 97 -15.17 13.31 -31.83
C GLY A 97 -14.53 12.59 -30.63
N VAL A 98 -15.07 12.84 -29.44
CA VAL A 98 -15.81 11.84 -28.63
C VAL A 98 -16.89 12.60 -27.83
N ASN A 99 -18.16 12.28 -28.05
CA ASN A 99 -19.27 12.81 -27.27
C ASN A 99 -19.35 12.02 -25.95
N LEU A 100 -18.77 12.56 -24.87
CA LEU A 100 -18.93 12.01 -23.51
C LEU A 100 -20.18 12.64 -22.88
N PRO A 101 -21.12 11.86 -22.31
CA PRO A 101 -22.27 12.40 -21.60
C PRO A 101 -21.82 12.84 -20.21
N PHE A 102 -21.05 13.93 -20.13
CA PHE A 102 -20.85 14.63 -18.86
C PHE A 102 -21.98 15.66 -18.73
N THR A 103 -23.07 15.23 -18.10
CA THR A 103 -24.05 16.14 -17.51
C THR A 103 -23.31 17.08 -16.56
N MET A 104 -23.05 18.33 -16.98
CA MET A 104 -22.38 19.35 -16.16
C MET A 104 -23.09 19.58 -14.82
N ASP A 105 -24.39 19.27 -14.74
CA ASP A 105 -25.22 19.41 -13.54
C ASP A 105 -24.67 18.59 -12.36
N LYS A 106 -24.17 17.36 -12.60
CA LYS A 106 -23.65 16.49 -11.53
C LYS A 106 -22.38 17.02 -10.87
N LYS A 107 -21.54 17.78 -11.59
CA LYS A 107 -20.33 18.38 -11.01
C LYS A 107 -20.67 19.62 -10.18
N GLN A 108 -21.62 20.41 -10.63
CA GLN A 108 -22.12 21.56 -9.87
C GLN A 108 -22.77 21.11 -8.56
N ASP A 109 -23.60 20.07 -8.60
CA ASP A 109 -24.23 19.51 -7.39
C ASP A 109 -23.19 18.94 -6.42
N SER A 110 -22.16 18.26 -6.94
CA SER A 110 -21.05 17.77 -6.10
C SER A 110 -20.28 18.90 -5.43
N TYR A 111 -20.08 20.02 -6.14
CA TYR A 111 -19.41 21.19 -5.58
C TYR A 111 -20.27 21.85 -4.50
N GLN A 112 -21.56 22.07 -4.78
CA GLN A 112 -22.52 22.64 -3.82
C GLN A 112 -22.66 21.76 -2.56
N HIS A 113 -22.70 20.43 -2.72
CA HIS A 113 -22.73 19.48 -1.61
C HIS A 113 -21.48 19.62 -0.73
N SER A 114 -20.29 19.61 -1.34
CA SER A 114 -19.03 19.73 -0.60
C SER A 114 -18.89 21.07 0.13
N LEU A 115 -19.46 22.14 -0.44
CA LEU A 115 -19.48 23.47 0.17
C LEU A 115 -20.45 23.53 1.35
N SER A 116 -21.64 22.95 1.19
CA SER A 116 -22.64 22.83 2.26
C SER A 116 -22.14 21.97 3.42
N GLU A 117 -21.49 20.83 3.14
CA GLU A 117 -20.88 19.97 4.17
C GLU A 117 -19.79 20.71 4.94
N ARG A 118 -18.88 21.40 4.25
CA ARG A 118 -17.82 22.17 4.89
C ARG A 118 -18.38 23.28 5.76
N GLN A 119 -19.43 23.97 5.31
CA GLN A 119 -20.09 25.02 6.10
C GLN A 119 -20.71 24.45 7.38
N LYS A 120 -21.39 23.30 7.27
CA LYS A 120 -21.93 22.57 8.44
C LYS A 120 -20.82 22.12 9.40
N GLU A 121 -19.69 21.66 8.88
CA GLU A 121 -18.53 21.28 9.70
C GLU A 121 -17.94 22.48 10.45
N TYR A 122 -17.80 23.63 9.78
CA TYR A 122 -17.37 24.87 10.43
C TYR A 122 -18.34 25.32 11.52
N GLU A 123 -19.64 25.25 11.26
CA GLU A 123 -20.67 25.55 12.25
C GLU A 123 -20.59 24.59 13.43
N GLN A 124 -20.36 23.30 13.19
CA GLN A 124 -20.19 22.29 14.23
C GLN A 124 -18.93 22.51 15.06
N MET A 125 -17.79 22.79 14.43
CA MET A 125 -16.53 23.04 15.14
C MET A 125 -16.54 24.36 15.92
N ASN A 126 -17.20 25.40 15.39
CA ASN A 126 -17.37 26.66 16.08
C ASN A 126 -18.54 26.64 17.08
N SER A 127 -19.41 25.62 17.03
CA SER A 127 -20.47 25.47 18.02
C SER A 127 -19.82 25.17 19.38
N LYS A 128 -19.91 26.15 20.28
CA LYS A 128 -19.48 25.96 21.65
C LYS A 128 -20.51 25.07 22.34
N TYR A 129 -20.29 23.75 22.31
CA TYR A 129 -21.05 22.84 23.13
C TYR A 129 -20.80 23.20 24.59
N THR A 130 -21.81 23.79 25.22
CA THR A 130 -21.83 23.91 26.68
C THR A 130 -22.43 22.60 27.17
N PRO A 131 -21.64 21.72 27.82
CA PRO A 131 -22.19 20.50 28.37
C PRO A 131 -23.39 20.85 29.25
N PRO A 132 -24.52 20.12 29.12
CA PRO A 132 -25.62 20.25 30.05
C PRO A 132 -25.07 20.19 31.47
N PRO A 133 -25.55 21.05 32.38
CA PRO A 133 -25.11 21.00 33.77
C PRO A 133 -25.25 19.56 34.27
N ALA A 134 -24.16 19.02 34.83
CA ALA A 134 -24.14 17.67 35.35
C ALA A 134 -25.30 17.51 36.33
N ASN A 135 -26.26 16.65 35.97
CA ASN A 135 -27.38 16.38 36.84
C ASN A 135 -26.92 15.37 37.89
N PHE A 136 -26.49 15.89 39.04
CA PHE A 136 -26.11 15.09 40.21
C PHE A 136 -27.33 14.67 41.05
N SER A 137 -28.56 14.92 40.59
CA SER A 137 -29.69 14.23 41.19
C SER A 137 -29.54 12.76 40.86
N ASP A 138 -29.38 11.90 41.87
CA ASP A 138 -29.80 10.51 41.74
C ASP A 138 -31.20 10.56 41.13
N GLY A 139 -31.34 10.04 39.90
CA GLY A 139 -32.65 9.82 39.32
C GLY A 139 -33.44 9.06 40.36
N LYS A 140 -34.63 9.55 40.73
CA LYS A 140 -35.46 8.85 41.70
C LYS A 140 -35.47 7.37 41.31
N ASP A 141 -35.09 6.49 42.23
CA ASP A 141 -35.22 5.04 42.09
C ASP A 141 -36.71 4.73 41.93
N GLU A 142 -37.25 4.95 40.74
CA GLU A 142 -38.58 4.50 40.36
C GLU A 142 -38.46 3.00 40.14
N ALA A 143 -39.22 2.24 40.93
CA ALA A 143 -39.31 0.80 40.78
C ALA A 143 -39.64 0.46 39.32
N ILE A 144 -38.83 -0.38 38.69
CA ILE A 144 -39.00 -0.82 37.29
C ILE A 144 -40.39 -1.46 37.18
N THR A 145 -41.35 -0.72 36.64
CA THR A 145 -42.75 -1.17 36.50
C THR A 145 -42.94 -2.13 35.33
N ASN A 146 -42.06 -2.09 34.32
CA ASN A 146 -42.22 -2.84 33.08
C ASN A 146 -40.90 -3.51 32.62
N MET A 147 -40.63 -4.71 33.14
CA MET A 147 -39.42 -5.49 32.84
C MET A 147 -39.30 -5.85 31.36
N ASP A 148 -40.42 -6.09 30.67
CA ASP A 148 -40.41 -6.47 29.24
C ASP A 148 -39.90 -5.34 28.36
N GLU A 149 -40.26 -4.11 28.68
CA GLU A 149 -39.79 -2.92 27.97
C GLU A 149 -38.28 -2.71 28.19
N LEU A 150 -37.80 -2.97 29.40
CA LEU A 150 -36.37 -2.91 29.72
C LEU A 150 -35.58 -3.97 28.94
N ILE A 151 -36.08 -5.21 28.90
CA ILE A 151 -35.48 -6.30 28.14
C ILE A 151 -35.42 -5.95 26.65
N LEU A 152 -36.51 -5.41 26.10
CA LEU A 152 -36.57 -4.98 24.70
C LEU A 152 -35.53 -3.89 24.41
N LYS A 153 -35.39 -2.90 25.29
CA LYS A 153 -34.41 -1.83 25.15
C LYS A 153 -32.97 -2.35 25.15
N HIS A 154 -32.63 -3.24 26.08
CA HIS A 154 -31.30 -3.86 26.13
C HIS A 154 -31.02 -4.74 24.90
N LYS A 155 -32.05 -5.42 24.38
CA LYS A 155 -31.93 -6.21 23.14
C LYS A 155 -31.62 -5.32 21.94
N LEU A 156 -32.36 -4.23 21.78
CA LEU A 156 -32.16 -3.27 20.69
C LEU A 156 -30.78 -2.62 20.76
N GLN A 157 -30.32 -2.24 21.96
CA GLN A 157 -28.98 -1.68 22.14
C GLN A 157 -27.90 -2.68 21.71
N ARG A 158 -27.98 -3.93 22.17
CA ARG A 158 -27.03 -4.98 21.78
C ARG A 158 -27.05 -5.25 20.28
N GLU A 159 -28.22 -5.24 19.65
CA GLU A 159 -28.35 -5.43 18.20
C GLU A 159 -27.72 -4.28 17.40
N ALA A 160 -27.91 -3.04 17.85
CA ALA A 160 -27.30 -1.86 17.24
C ALA A 160 -25.76 -1.90 17.34
N GLU A 161 -25.23 -2.27 18.51
CA GLU A 161 -23.79 -2.44 18.73
C GLU A 161 -23.22 -3.58 17.85
N LEU A 162 -23.88 -4.74 17.82
CA LEU A 162 -23.50 -5.85 16.93
C LEU A 162 -23.45 -5.42 15.47
N LYS A 163 -24.40 -4.60 15.01
CA LYS A 163 -24.43 -4.10 13.64
C LYS A 163 -23.32 -3.07 13.37
N GLN A 164 -23.02 -2.21 14.34
CA GLN A 164 -21.96 -1.20 14.22
C GLN A 164 -20.56 -1.84 14.18
N PHE A 165 -20.34 -2.88 14.97
CA PHE A 165 -19.04 -3.53 15.12
C PHE A 165 -18.96 -4.89 14.40
N ALA A 166 -19.94 -5.22 13.57
CA ALA A 166 -19.90 -6.43 12.75
C ALA A 166 -18.69 -6.36 11.79
N PRO A 167 -17.83 -7.39 11.74
CA PRO A 167 -16.79 -7.47 10.73
C PRO A 167 -17.43 -7.50 9.34
N ALA A 168 -16.82 -6.81 8.38
CA ALA A 168 -17.31 -6.79 7.00
C ALA A 168 -17.45 -8.23 6.48
N SER A 169 -18.66 -8.61 6.04
CA SER A 169 -18.94 -9.91 5.45
C SER A 169 -18.06 -10.10 4.22
N VAL A 170 -17.10 -11.01 4.30
CA VAL A 170 -16.26 -11.41 3.16
C VAL A 170 -17.15 -12.29 2.28
N VAL A 171 -17.79 -11.72 1.27
CA VAL A 171 -18.48 -12.49 0.23
C VAL A 171 -17.41 -13.16 -0.63
N PRO A 172 -17.29 -14.50 -0.65
CA PRO A 172 -16.43 -15.15 -1.62
C PRO A 172 -17.05 -15.04 -3.03
N PRO A 173 -16.25 -14.79 -4.08
CA PRO A 173 -16.75 -14.81 -5.46
C PRO A 173 -17.28 -16.20 -5.82
N PRO A 174 -18.31 -16.31 -6.69
CA PRO A 174 -18.90 -17.59 -7.05
C PRO A 174 -17.95 -18.32 -8.00
N GLY A 175 -17.23 -19.30 -7.48
CA GLY A 175 -16.32 -20.10 -8.30
C GLY A 175 -15.59 -21.17 -7.51
N ASN A 176 -16.19 -22.36 -7.52
CA ASN A 176 -15.60 -23.70 -7.30
C ASN A 176 -16.12 -24.43 -6.06
N ASN A 177 -17.04 -25.37 -6.34
CA ASN A 177 -17.47 -26.43 -5.45
C ASN A 177 -16.26 -27.28 -5.02
N MET A 178 -15.86 -27.21 -3.76
CA MET A 178 -15.22 -28.33 -3.05
C MET A 178 -15.59 -28.30 -1.57
N LEU A 179 -16.39 -29.31 -1.18
CA LEU A 179 -16.49 -29.92 0.16
C LEU A 179 -16.84 -29.00 1.34
N ASN A 180 -18.14 -28.85 1.56
CA ASN A 180 -18.71 -28.42 2.83
C ASN A 180 -18.67 -29.59 3.82
N GLU A 181 -17.65 -29.66 4.67
CA GLU A 181 -17.69 -30.52 5.87
C GLU A 181 -17.90 -29.61 7.09
N PRO A 182 -19.00 -29.75 7.86
CA PRO A 182 -19.19 -28.96 9.06
C PRO A 182 -18.18 -29.37 10.13
N LEU A 183 -17.48 -28.39 10.69
CA LEU A 183 -16.55 -28.54 11.80
C LEU A 183 -17.27 -29.20 13.00
N LYS A 184 -17.00 -30.48 13.24
CA LYS A 184 -17.48 -31.17 14.44
C LYS A 184 -16.70 -30.65 15.64
N LEU A 185 -17.33 -29.81 16.48
CA LEU A 185 -16.88 -29.64 17.86
C LEU A 185 -16.96 -31.01 18.53
N ALA A 186 -15.83 -31.54 18.98
CA ALA A 186 -15.80 -32.73 19.81
C ALA A 186 -16.66 -32.45 21.07
N SER A 187 -17.81 -33.11 21.14
CA SER A 187 -18.60 -33.22 22.38
C SER A 187 -17.84 -34.07 23.37
N SER A 188 -16.93 -33.45 24.11
CA SER A 188 -16.49 -33.97 25.40
C SER A 188 -17.15 -33.11 26.47
N ASN A 189 -18.20 -33.67 27.08
CA ASN A 189 -18.84 -33.11 28.27
C ASN A 189 -17.89 -33.25 29.46
N GLU A 190 -16.91 -32.37 29.57
CA GLU A 190 -16.12 -32.20 30.79
C GLU A 190 -16.56 -30.90 31.46
N ASN A 191 -17.20 -31.03 32.62
CA ASN A 191 -17.47 -29.91 33.53
C ASN A 191 -16.14 -29.22 33.86
N ILE A 192 -15.89 -28.06 33.27
CA ILE A 192 -14.75 -27.21 33.60
C ILE A 192 -15.00 -26.67 35.02
N THR A 193 -14.39 -27.31 36.02
CA THR A 193 -14.39 -26.83 37.40
C THR A 193 -13.20 -25.88 37.55
N LEU A 194 -13.46 -24.57 37.54
CA LEU A 194 -12.46 -23.55 37.83
C LEU A 194 -12.24 -23.48 39.34
N THR A 195 -11.15 -24.07 39.83
CA THR A 195 -10.64 -23.79 41.18
C THR A 195 -9.79 -22.52 41.16
N PRO A 196 -10.02 -21.54 42.04
CA PRO A 196 -9.18 -20.34 42.12
C PRO A 196 -7.80 -20.70 42.67
N ASP A 197 -6.76 -20.23 41.98
CA ASP A 197 -5.36 -20.38 42.37
C ASP A 197 -5.13 -19.75 43.75
N VAL A 198 -4.77 -20.59 44.72
CA VAL A 198 -4.21 -20.16 46.00
C VAL A 198 -2.72 -19.95 45.80
N VAL A 199 -2.29 -18.73 46.11
CA VAL A 199 -0.91 -18.24 46.15
C VAL A 199 0.03 -19.24 46.82
N VAL A 200 1.06 -19.70 46.11
CA VAL A 200 2.25 -20.33 46.70
C VAL A 200 3.51 -19.71 46.10
N ASP A 201 4.40 -19.32 47.00
CA ASP A 201 5.65 -18.60 46.81
C ASP A 201 6.67 -19.23 45.83
N VAL A 202 7.51 -18.33 45.33
CA VAL A 202 8.62 -18.38 44.35
C VAL A 202 9.74 -19.38 44.72
N PRO A 203 10.44 -20.03 43.75
CA PRO A 203 11.77 -19.54 43.31
C PRO A 203 12.10 -19.67 41.79
N GLU A 204 12.58 -18.55 41.24
CA GLU A 204 13.76 -18.37 40.38
C GLU A 204 13.98 -19.14 39.04
N ASN A 205 13.81 -18.38 37.95
CA ASN A 205 14.72 -18.20 36.80
C ASN A 205 15.15 -19.38 35.88
N LYS A 206 14.46 -19.54 34.73
CA LYS A 206 15.04 -20.00 33.44
C LYS A 206 14.34 -19.32 32.25
N PRO A 207 15.06 -18.71 31.28
CA PRO A 207 14.44 -18.21 30.07
C PRO A 207 13.97 -19.38 29.19
N LYS A 208 12.69 -19.42 28.85
CA LYS A 208 12.13 -20.41 27.92
C LYS A 208 12.72 -20.16 26.52
N LYS A 209 13.59 -21.06 26.05
CA LYS A 209 14.04 -21.10 24.66
C LYS A 209 12.95 -21.73 23.79
N VAL A 210 12.47 -20.97 22.81
CA VAL A 210 11.55 -21.45 21.77
C VAL A 210 12.39 -22.03 20.62
N SER A 211 12.15 -23.28 20.23
CA SER A 211 12.71 -23.88 19.02
C SER A 211 11.64 -24.02 17.95
N TRP A 212 11.86 -23.46 16.77
CA TRP A 212 11.01 -23.67 15.62
C TRP A 212 11.43 -24.95 14.89
N SER A 213 10.56 -25.95 14.85
CA SER A 213 10.78 -27.18 14.09
C SER A 213 10.87 -26.83 12.61
N THR A 214 12.07 -26.93 12.04
CA THR A 214 12.37 -26.57 10.63
C THR A 214 12.00 -27.68 9.64
N ASP A 215 11.26 -28.69 10.08
CA ASP A 215 11.19 -29.97 9.38
C ASP A 215 9.76 -30.41 9.03
N ASN A 216 8.97 -29.46 8.50
CA ASN A 216 7.75 -29.77 7.76
C ASN A 216 7.71 -28.87 6.52
N GLN A 217 8.57 -29.16 5.55
CA GLN A 217 8.50 -28.52 4.24
C GLN A 217 7.22 -29.01 3.55
N SER A 218 6.22 -28.13 3.53
CA SER A 218 5.03 -28.28 2.70
C SER A 218 5.44 -28.65 1.26
N PRO A 219 4.72 -29.56 0.57
CA PRO A 219 5.02 -29.96 -0.81
C PRO A 219 5.16 -28.75 -1.77
N HIS A 220 4.47 -27.66 -1.45
CA HIS A 220 4.58 -26.37 -2.14
C HIS A 220 5.99 -25.75 -2.10
N TYR A 221 6.74 -25.93 -1.01
CA TYR A 221 8.12 -25.40 -0.89
C TYR A 221 9.10 -26.16 -1.80
N LEU A 222 8.89 -27.47 -1.96
CA LEU A 222 9.72 -28.29 -2.85
C LEU A 222 9.47 -27.94 -4.32
N GLU A 223 8.22 -27.64 -4.69
CA GLU A 223 7.86 -27.18 -6.02
C GLU A 223 8.45 -25.79 -6.34
N LEU A 224 8.35 -24.86 -5.39
CA LEU A 224 8.96 -23.53 -5.51
C LEU A 224 10.49 -23.61 -5.66
N THR A 225 11.14 -24.52 -4.92
CA THR A 225 12.59 -24.71 -5.02
C THR A 225 13.00 -25.25 -6.39
N LYS A 226 12.20 -26.14 -6.99
CA LYS A 226 12.43 -26.65 -8.35
C LYS A 226 12.27 -25.54 -9.39
N GLU A 227 11.21 -24.74 -9.29
CA GLU A 227 10.97 -23.60 -10.18
C GLU A 227 12.11 -22.57 -10.10
N ILE A 228 12.57 -22.24 -8.90
CA ILE A 228 13.72 -21.35 -8.68
C ILE A 228 14.98 -21.89 -9.38
N ASN A 229 15.22 -23.20 -9.37
CA ASN A 229 16.38 -23.78 -10.02
C ASN A 229 16.27 -23.73 -11.55
N VAL A 230 15.09 -23.97 -12.12
CA VAL A 230 14.84 -23.83 -13.56
C VAL A 230 15.03 -22.36 -14.00
N LEU A 231 14.54 -21.41 -13.22
CA LEU A 231 14.72 -19.99 -13.49
C LEU A 231 16.20 -19.57 -13.46
N LYS A 232 16.98 -20.09 -12.50
CA LYS A 232 18.43 -19.84 -12.43
C LYS A 232 19.14 -20.35 -13.68
N GLU A 233 18.81 -21.55 -14.15
CA GLU A 233 19.39 -22.13 -15.36
C GLU A 233 19.03 -21.29 -16.60
N CYS A 234 17.78 -20.83 -16.70
CA CYS A 234 17.34 -19.95 -17.79
C CYS A 234 18.12 -18.63 -17.80
N VAL A 235 18.30 -17.99 -16.64
CA VAL A 235 19.06 -16.75 -16.50
C VAL A 235 20.53 -16.94 -16.88
N LEU A 236 21.16 -18.05 -16.47
CA LEU A 236 22.54 -18.35 -16.83
C LEU A 236 22.71 -18.52 -18.34
N ASN A 237 21.81 -19.26 -18.99
CA ASN A 237 21.80 -19.43 -20.45
C ASN A 237 21.58 -18.10 -21.18
N MET A 238 20.66 -17.25 -20.70
CA MET A 238 20.48 -15.91 -21.26
C MET A 238 21.74 -15.05 -21.14
N ASN A 239 22.43 -15.14 -20.00
CA ASN A 239 23.65 -14.39 -19.78
C ASN A 239 24.80 -14.88 -20.69
N GLU A 240 24.89 -16.19 -20.92
CA GLU A 240 25.85 -16.77 -21.87
C GLU A 240 25.59 -16.28 -23.30
N LYS A 241 24.33 -16.31 -23.75
CA LYS A 241 23.94 -15.80 -25.07
C LYS A 241 24.20 -14.31 -25.22
N PHE A 242 23.91 -13.52 -24.18
CA PHE A 242 24.21 -12.09 -24.18
C PHE A 242 25.73 -11.83 -24.27
N THR A 243 26.52 -12.59 -23.54
CA THR A 243 27.99 -12.49 -23.59
C THR A 243 28.52 -12.84 -24.98
N ALA A 244 28.02 -13.92 -25.59
CA ALA A 244 28.38 -14.29 -26.96
C ALA A 244 28.01 -13.22 -27.98
N PHE A 245 26.82 -12.63 -27.85
CA PHE A 245 26.37 -11.53 -28.72
C PHE A 245 27.24 -10.28 -28.56
N GLN A 246 27.64 -9.93 -27.34
CA GLN A 246 28.57 -8.82 -27.13
C GLN A 246 29.93 -9.06 -27.77
N GLU A 247 30.44 -10.30 -27.73
CA GLU A 247 31.70 -10.64 -28.39
C GLU A 247 31.57 -10.62 -29.91
N GLU A 248 30.44 -11.04 -30.47
CA GLU A 248 30.14 -10.92 -31.91
C GLU A 248 30.14 -9.45 -32.36
N ILE A 249 29.48 -8.56 -31.61
CA ILE A 249 29.53 -7.11 -31.85
C ILE A 249 30.97 -6.61 -31.83
N ARG A 250 31.76 -7.03 -30.83
CA ARG A 250 33.16 -6.61 -30.68
C ARG A 250 34.00 -7.04 -31.89
N GLN A 251 33.79 -8.26 -32.38
CA GLN A 251 34.48 -8.79 -33.55
C GLN A 251 34.17 -8.00 -34.83
N LEU A 252 32.91 -7.61 -35.05
CA LEU A 252 32.49 -6.78 -36.20
C LEU A 252 33.22 -5.43 -36.23
N PHE A 253 33.43 -4.81 -35.07
CA PHE A 253 34.17 -3.55 -34.98
C PHE A 253 35.68 -3.72 -35.19
N THR A 254 36.27 -4.88 -34.84
CA THR A 254 37.70 -5.14 -35.03
C THR A 254 38.07 -5.55 -36.47
N GLN A 255 37.19 -6.25 -37.21
CA GLN A 255 37.45 -6.63 -38.61
C GLN A 255 37.43 -5.44 -39.59
N SER A 256 36.68 -4.37 -39.28
CA SER A 256 36.62 -3.17 -40.11
C SER A 256 37.94 -2.37 -40.13
N ALA A 257 38.78 -2.51 -39.10
CA ALA A 257 40.04 -1.78 -38.96
C ALA A 257 41.26 -2.43 -39.65
N ALA A 258 41.11 -3.63 -40.24
CA ALA A 258 42.21 -4.45 -40.74
C ALA A 258 42.25 -4.62 -42.27
N LYS A 259 41.81 -3.63 -43.05
CA LYS A 259 42.20 -3.52 -44.47
C LYS A 259 43.37 -2.54 -44.62
N PRO A 260 44.62 -3.00 -44.75
CA PRO A 260 45.71 -2.13 -45.19
C PRO A 260 45.45 -1.70 -46.64
N VAL A 261 45.49 -0.39 -46.86
CA VAL A 261 45.59 0.24 -48.17
C VAL A 261 47.04 0.10 -48.60
N ASP A 262 47.37 -0.97 -49.31
CA ASP A 262 48.57 -1.06 -50.12
C ASP A 262 48.18 -1.80 -51.40
N ASP A 263 48.23 -1.07 -52.52
CA ASP A 263 48.56 -1.51 -53.88
C ASP A 263 48.14 -0.40 -54.85
N VAL A 264 48.94 0.68 -54.87
CA VAL A 264 49.07 1.54 -56.05
C VAL A 264 50.49 1.33 -56.57
N GLU A 265 50.67 0.25 -57.34
CA GLU A 265 51.86 0.12 -58.19
C GLU A 265 51.81 1.20 -59.28
N PHE A 266 52.77 2.11 -59.21
CA PHE A 266 53.18 2.96 -60.32
C PHE A 266 53.70 2.06 -61.45
N ASN A 267 53.05 2.11 -62.62
CA ASN A 267 53.68 1.70 -63.86
C ASN A 267 54.04 2.95 -64.68
N ILE A 268 55.34 3.00 -65.02
CA ILE A 268 56.00 3.94 -65.94
C ILE A 268 55.60 3.60 -67.38
#